data_AF-A0A8J5L224-F1
#
_entry.id   AF-A0A8J5L224-F1
#
_cell.length_a   1.000
_cell.length_b   1.000
_cell.length_c   1.000
_cell.angle_alpha   90.00
_cell.angle_beta   90.00
_cell.angle_gamma   90.00
#
_symmetry.space_group_name_H-M   'P 1'
#
loop_
_entity.id
_entity.type
_entity.pdbx_description
1 polymer ?
#
loop_
_entity_poly.entity_id
_entity_poly.type
_entity_poly.pdbx_seq_one_letter_code
_entity_poly.pdbx_strand_id
1 'polypeptide(L)'
;MTPEQACHQPPSLCSLLRRLPLLILPFSLLLNLLLLFPPPVTRNTPPGIEPDRLQLLTWTHDAAAEAEAVAAVNCSGHGRAFLDGLIASDGRPSCECNTCYRGRDCSLLLPDCAADADSGDPLFLEPYWQQHAALSAVVVSGWHRMSYRTNGDNFISLQLETHLRLLHEAVGNAVTDGKFIVFGSGSTQLFNALIRSLSPDNDSSSSSLSNVVASAPYYPMYKAQTALLDGREFEWEGLTSDWANASSSPSPSTNFIEFVTSPNNPDGTLKRPVLPGSTVIHDHAYYWPHYSAIPAPSEEDIMVFTDSKLSGHASSRFGWAVIKDEGVYRKLNRYLKLNSMGVSRDTQLRVLKLVKVIIAKVKKQDDIFDFGYTTLSERWSKLNKILSSSTRFSLQKLPPQYCSYFNKIRDPSPAFGWVKCEREEDRDCAAVLLKAGIISRTGIIFEAGSRYTRLSLIKTEDDMDLLLQRFESLVSQEEPAVLEAIKLI
;
A
#
# COMPACT_ATOMS: atom_id res chain seq x y z
N MET A 1 -37.24 -4.66 71.16
CA MET A 1 -37.32 -4.31 72.59
C MET A 1 -36.72 -2.93 72.76
N THR A 2 -37.40 -2.07 73.53
CA THR A 2 -37.09 -0.66 73.78
C THR A 2 -35.67 -0.43 74.33
N PRO A 3 -35.02 0.72 74.02
CA PRO A 3 -33.68 1.01 74.50
C PRO A 3 -33.72 1.83 75.79
N GLU A 4 -33.44 1.20 76.92
CA GLU A 4 -33.00 1.89 78.14
C GLU A 4 -31.72 1.23 78.66
N GLN A 5 -30.67 2.05 78.77
CA GLN A 5 -29.47 1.90 79.62
C GLN A 5 -28.48 0.77 79.22
N ALA A 6 -27.16 0.94 79.15
CA ALA A 6 -26.24 1.94 79.68
C ALA A 6 -25.00 2.07 78.76
N CYS A 7 -24.49 3.29 78.63
CA CYS A 7 -23.26 3.62 77.90
C CYS A 7 -22.16 3.86 78.96
N HIS A 8 -21.14 2.99 79.02
CA HIS A 8 -19.97 3.16 79.87
C HIS A 8 -18.72 3.40 79.02
N GLN A 9 -18.57 4.61 78.46
CA GLN A 9 -17.33 5.13 77.86
C GLN A 9 -17.32 6.67 77.88
N PRO A 10 -16.15 7.34 77.86
CA PRO A 10 -15.98 8.72 78.34
C PRO A 10 -16.79 9.79 77.57
N PRO A 11 -17.12 10.93 78.23
CA PRO A 11 -18.13 11.88 77.79
C PRO A 11 -17.86 12.60 76.46
N SER A 12 -16.68 12.43 75.84
CA SER A 12 -16.38 12.96 74.51
C SER A 12 -16.94 12.12 73.36
N LEU A 13 -17.04 10.78 73.50
CA LEU A 13 -17.54 9.90 72.43
C LEU A 13 -19.06 9.81 72.36
N CYS A 14 -19.76 9.95 73.50
CA CYS A 14 -21.22 9.82 73.54
C CYS A 14 -21.94 11.04 72.90
N SER A 15 -21.29 12.21 72.88
CA SER A 15 -21.78 13.41 72.19
C SER A 15 -21.69 13.29 70.66
N LEU A 16 -20.70 12.55 70.16
CA LEU A 16 -20.47 12.30 68.74
C LEU A 16 -21.50 11.28 68.19
N LEU A 17 -21.76 10.21 68.95
CA LEU A 17 -22.72 9.16 68.58
C LEU A 17 -24.19 9.62 68.61
N ARG A 18 -24.56 10.58 69.48
CA ARG A 18 -25.91 11.18 69.47
C ARG A 18 -26.14 12.16 68.32
N ARG A 19 -25.09 12.72 67.72
CA ARG A 19 -25.17 13.64 66.57
C ARG A 19 -24.99 12.94 65.23
N LEU A 20 -24.55 11.68 65.23
CA LEU A 20 -24.37 10.86 64.03
C LEU A 20 -25.67 10.69 63.20
N PRO A 21 -26.85 10.43 63.78
CA PRO A 21 -28.10 10.32 63.01
C PRO A 21 -28.54 11.66 62.41
N LEU A 22 -28.25 12.78 63.09
CA LEU A 22 -28.55 14.14 62.64
C LEU A 22 -27.63 14.62 61.49
N LEU A 23 -26.48 13.97 61.30
CA LEU A 23 -25.54 14.24 60.20
C LEU A 23 -25.72 13.25 59.04
N ILE A 24 -26.12 12.00 59.32
CA ILE A 24 -26.30 10.95 58.29
C ILE A 24 -27.59 11.14 57.49
N LEU A 25 -28.70 11.55 58.13
CA LEU A 25 -29.98 11.78 57.45
C LEU A 25 -29.92 12.85 56.34
N PRO A 26 -29.37 14.06 56.57
CA PRO A 26 -29.25 15.05 55.51
C PRO A 26 -28.26 14.60 54.43
N PHE A 27 -27.20 13.87 54.79
CA PHE A 27 -26.20 13.38 53.83
C PHE A 27 -26.77 12.27 52.93
N SER A 28 -27.61 11.38 53.47
CA SER A 28 -28.29 10.33 52.71
C SER A 28 -29.40 10.89 51.82
N LEU A 29 -30.15 11.90 52.28
CA LEU A 29 -31.12 12.63 51.45
C LEU A 29 -30.41 13.40 50.33
N LEU A 30 -29.28 14.05 50.60
CA LEU A 30 -28.48 14.75 49.59
C LEU A 30 -27.91 13.78 48.56
N LEU A 31 -27.40 12.61 49.00
CA LEU A 31 -26.85 11.58 48.13
C LEU A 31 -27.94 10.95 47.24
N ASN A 32 -29.13 10.68 47.79
CA ASN A 32 -30.26 10.17 47.02
C ASN A 32 -30.83 11.21 46.05
N LEU A 33 -30.83 12.50 46.41
CA LEU A 33 -31.15 13.60 45.49
C LEU A 33 -30.11 13.74 44.37
N LEU A 34 -28.82 13.56 44.67
CA LEU A 34 -27.71 13.55 43.70
C LEU A 34 -27.77 12.34 42.75
N LEU A 35 -28.34 11.21 43.17
CA LEU A 35 -28.50 10.01 42.34
C LEU A 35 -29.78 10.04 41.50
N LEU A 36 -30.86 10.66 42.00
CA LEU A 36 -32.13 10.81 41.27
C LEU A 36 -32.15 12.03 40.33
N PHE A 37 -31.37 13.07 40.67
CA PHE A 37 -31.16 14.27 39.87
C PHE A 37 -29.66 14.57 39.84
N PRO A 38 -28.87 13.84 39.01
CA PRO A 38 -27.47 14.17 38.84
C PRO A 38 -27.38 15.64 38.41
N PRO A 39 -26.53 16.46 39.07
CA PRO A 39 -26.26 17.80 38.58
C PRO A 39 -25.85 17.67 37.12
N PRO A 40 -26.25 18.61 36.25
CA PRO A 40 -25.76 18.59 34.89
C PRO A 40 -24.25 18.50 34.99
N VAL A 41 -23.69 17.40 34.49
CA VAL A 41 -22.25 17.23 34.38
C VAL A 41 -21.80 18.46 33.62
N THR A 42 -21.22 19.43 34.33
CA THR A 42 -20.36 20.43 33.70
C THR A 42 -19.18 19.61 33.23
N ARG A 43 -19.36 18.96 32.07
CA ARG A 43 -18.27 18.77 31.15
C ARG A 43 -17.65 20.15 31.09
N ASN A 44 -16.39 20.26 31.51
CA ASN A 44 -15.51 21.19 30.85
C ASN A 44 -15.48 20.74 29.37
N THR A 45 -16.55 21.05 28.65
CA THR A 45 -16.52 21.22 27.22
C THR A 45 -15.45 22.28 26.98
N PRO A 46 -14.47 22.03 26.10
CA PRO A 46 -13.74 23.13 25.49
C PRO A 46 -14.77 24.16 25.02
N PRO A 47 -14.47 25.46 25.09
CA PRO A 47 -15.45 26.48 24.71
C PRO A 47 -15.93 26.19 23.28
N GLY A 48 -17.25 25.97 23.17
CA GLY A 48 -18.01 25.89 21.92
C GLY A 48 -17.46 24.98 20.84
N ILE A 49 -18.00 23.76 20.73
CA ILE A 49 -18.32 23.27 19.38
C ILE A 49 -19.61 24.00 19.00
N GLU A 50 -19.45 25.20 18.45
CA GLU A 50 -20.50 25.89 17.72
C GLU A 50 -20.99 24.96 16.58
N PRO A 51 -22.31 24.74 16.44
CA PRO A 51 -22.88 24.15 15.23
C PRO A 51 -22.63 25.01 13.96
N ASP A 52 -22.06 26.21 14.11
CA ASP A 52 -21.95 27.25 13.09
C ASP A 52 -20.72 27.18 12.18
N ARG A 53 -19.75 26.28 12.39
CA ARG A 53 -18.58 26.24 11.47
C ARG A 53 -18.92 25.80 10.04
N LEU A 54 -19.96 24.99 9.85
CA LEU A 54 -20.46 24.67 8.51
C LEU A 54 -21.21 25.85 7.87
N GLN A 55 -21.82 26.75 8.66
CA GLN A 55 -22.46 27.98 8.15
C GLN A 55 -21.44 29.04 7.68
N LEU A 56 -20.14 28.89 7.98
CA LEU A 56 -19.07 29.77 7.51
C LEU A 56 -18.52 29.40 6.12
N LEU A 57 -18.77 28.19 5.63
CA LEU A 57 -18.34 27.80 4.29
C LEU A 57 -19.30 28.40 3.27
N THR A 58 -18.76 29.08 2.25
CA THR A 58 -19.56 29.67 1.17
C THR A 58 -19.67 28.68 0.00
N TRP A 59 -18.90 28.88 -1.07
CA TRP A 59 -19.01 28.10 -2.30
C TRP A 59 -18.56 26.63 -2.17
N THR A 60 -17.85 26.27 -1.10
CA THR A 60 -17.41 24.88 -0.86
C THR A 60 -18.40 24.07 -0.06
N HIS A 61 -19.45 24.68 0.50
CA HIS A 61 -20.38 24.04 1.42
C HIS A 61 -20.99 22.78 0.80
N ASP A 62 -21.61 22.91 -0.38
CA ASP A 62 -22.36 21.81 -0.99
C ASP A 62 -21.46 20.63 -1.39
N ALA A 63 -20.29 20.91 -1.97
CA ALA A 63 -19.33 19.88 -2.34
C ALA A 63 -18.77 19.14 -1.12
N ALA A 64 -18.54 19.85 0.00
CA ALA A 64 -18.10 19.22 1.24
C ALA A 64 -19.22 18.36 1.86
N ALA A 65 -20.45 18.87 1.89
CA ALA A 65 -21.62 18.16 2.40
C ALA A 65 -21.92 16.89 1.58
N GLU A 66 -21.80 16.95 0.26
CA GLU A 66 -21.97 15.80 -0.63
C GLU A 66 -20.91 14.72 -0.37
N ALA A 67 -19.64 15.12 -0.25
CA ALA A 67 -18.54 14.20 0.05
C ALA A 67 -18.73 13.50 1.41
N GLU A 68 -19.12 14.24 2.45
CA GLU A 68 -19.42 13.67 3.77
C GLU A 68 -20.65 12.74 3.72
N ALA A 69 -21.70 13.12 2.99
CA ALA A 69 -22.91 12.30 2.86
C ALA A 69 -22.62 10.95 2.18
N VAL A 70 -21.79 10.93 1.14
CA VAL A 70 -21.38 9.68 0.46
C VAL A 70 -20.46 8.85 1.34
N ALA A 71 -19.50 9.47 2.03
CA ALA A 71 -18.62 8.76 2.96
C ALA A 71 -19.38 8.16 4.16
N ALA A 72 -20.54 8.73 4.52
CA ALA A 72 -21.41 8.23 5.58
C ALA A 72 -22.36 7.10 5.13
N VAL A 73 -22.38 6.72 3.85
CA VAL A 73 -23.18 5.57 3.37
C VAL A 73 -22.65 4.30 4.05
N ASN A 74 -23.53 3.63 4.79
CA ASN A 74 -23.18 2.40 5.49
C ASN A 74 -23.07 1.23 4.49
N CYS A 75 -21.85 0.75 4.27
CA CYS A 75 -21.54 -0.42 3.46
C CYS A 75 -21.00 -1.60 4.30
N SER A 76 -21.47 -1.70 5.56
CA SER A 76 -21.26 -2.83 6.48
C SER A 76 -19.80 -3.17 6.81
N GLY A 77 -18.86 -2.28 6.54
CA GLY A 77 -17.42 -2.56 6.66
C GLY A 77 -16.84 -3.41 5.54
N HIS A 78 -17.67 -3.86 4.59
CA HIS A 78 -17.30 -4.75 3.47
C HIS A 78 -17.45 -4.04 2.12
N GLY A 79 -17.40 -2.72 2.11
CA GLY A 79 -17.52 -1.89 0.92
C GLY A 79 -17.45 -0.41 1.24
N ARG A 80 -17.58 0.41 0.21
CA ARG A 80 -17.63 1.88 0.31
C ARG A 80 -18.44 2.46 -0.83
N ALA A 81 -18.87 3.72 -0.72
CA ALA A 81 -19.51 4.45 -1.80
C ALA A 81 -18.62 5.62 -2.25
N PHE A 82 -18.72 6.00 -3.52
CA PHE A 82 -17.99 7.12 -4.11
C PHE A 82 -18.95 8.10 -4.79
N LEU A 83 -18.52 9.37 -4.91
CA LEU A 83 -19.34 10.45 -5.49
C LEU A 83 -19.77 10.14 -6.93
N ASP A 84 -18.89 9.49 -7.69
CA ASP A 84 -19.11 9.04 -9.07
C ASP A 84 -19.58 7.58 -9.17
N GLY A 85 -19.98 6.97 -8.04
CA GLY A 85 -20.55 5.64 -8.00
C GLY A 85 -21.92 5.53 -8.67
N LEU A 86 -22.30 4.33 -9.07
CA LEU A 86 -23.61 4.08 -9.70
C LEU A 86 -24.75 4.46 -8.75
N ILE A 87 -25.70 5.25 -9.24
CA ILE A 87 -26.84 5.71 -8.43
C ILE A 87 -27.86 4.57 -8.23
N ALA A 88 -28.16 4.27 -6.98
CA ALA A 88 -29.20 3.32 -6.59
C ALA A 88 -30.61 3.92 -6.78
N SER A 89 -31.64 3.07 -6.65
CA SER A 89 -33.04 3.49 -6.82
C SER A 89 -33.54 4.52 -5.81
N ASP A 90 -32.81 4.73 -4.70
CA ASP A 90 -33.08 5.75 -3.70
C ASP A 90 -32.39 7.09 -3.99
N GLY A 91 -31.70 7.21 -5.12
CA GLY A 91 -31.00 8.42 -5.53
C GLY A 91 -29.63 8.64 -4.89
N ARG A 92 -29.11 7.67 -4.12
CA ARG A 92 -27.77 7.73 -3.51
C ARG A 92 -26.77 6.84 -4.26
N PRO A 93 -25.45 7.12 -4.22
CA PRO A 93 -24.46 6.21 -4.76
C PRO A 93 -24.52 4.83 -4.08
N SER A 94 -24.44 3.78 -4.89
CA SER A 94 -24.46 2.38 -4.45
C SER A 94 -23.14 2.01 -3.77
N CYS A 95 -23.19 1.08 -2.81
CA CYS A 95 -21.98 0.51 -2.26
C CYS A 95 -21.23 -0.33 -3.30
N GLU A 96 -19.93 -0.09 -3.42
CA GLU A 96 -18.96 -0.93 -4.11
C GLU A 96 -18.34 -1.90 -3.09
N CYS A 97 -18.69 -3.17 -3.22
CA CYS A 97 -18.35 -4.21 -2.25
C CYS A 97 -16.94 -4.75 -2.44
N ASN A 98 -16.32 -5.16 -1.33
CA ASN A 98 -15.13 -6.01 -1.33
C ASN A 98 -15.41 -7.35 -2.01
N THR A 99 -14.36 -8.04 -2.44
CA THR A 99 -14.45 -9.34 -3.08
C THR A 99 -15.31 -10.30 -2.24
N CYS A 100 -16.20 -11.03 -2.89
CA CYS A 100 -17.16 -11.97 -2.29
C CYS A 100 -18.29 -11.37 -1.46
N TYR A 101 -18.40 -10.06 -1.31
CA TYR A 101 -19.55 -9.42 -0.66
C TYR A 101 -20.53 -8.85 -1.68
N ARG A 102 -21.82 -8.84 -1.33
CA ARG A 102 -22.91 -8.27 -2.13
C ARG A 102 -24.04 -7.76 -1.26
N GLY A 103 -25.12 -7.35 -1.91
CA GLY A 103 -26.26 -6.71 -1.27
C GLY A 103 -26.12 -5.20 -1.35
N ARG A 104 -27.19 -4.49 -0.99
CA ARG A 104 -27.25 -3.03 -1.11
C ARG A 104 -26.19 -2.33 -0.24
N ASP A 105 -25.85 -2.94 0.89
CA ASP A 105 -24.93 -2.46 1.91
C ASP A 105 -23.69 -3.38 2.06
N CYS A 106 -23.45 -4.28 1.10
CA CYS A 106 -22.34 -5.24 1.14
C CYS A 106 -22.33 -6.21 2.34
N SER A 107 -23.45 -6.38 3.05
CA SER A 107 -23.51 -7.27 4.23
C SER A 107 -23.55 -8.78 3.90
N LEU A 108 -23.81 -9.16 2.65
CA LEU A 108 -24.05 -10.55 2.28
C LEU A 108 -22.80 -11.19 1.68
N LEU A 109 -22.16 -12.07 2.45
CA LEU A 109 -21.07 -12.92 1.95
C LEU A 109 -21.61 -13.96 0.96
N LEU A 110 -20.95 -14.09 -0.18
CA LEU A 110 -21.25 -15.09 -1.20
C LEU A 110 -20.70 -16.47 -0.76
N PRO A 111 -21.55 -17.51 -0.70
CA PRO A 111 -21.07 -18.86 -0.48
C PRO A 111 -20.20 -19.30 -1.66
N ASP A 112 -19.20 -20.15 -1.38
CA ASP A 112 -18.30 -20.76 -2.37
C ASP A 112 -17.54 -19.78 -3.27
N CYS A 113 -17.44 -18.52 -2.87
CA CYS A 113 -16.65 -17.52 -3.59
C CYS A 113 -15.15 -17.76 -3.39
N ALA A 114 -14.38 -17.60 -4.46
CA ALA A 114 -12.94 -17.79 -4.46
C ALA A 114 -12.22 -16.57 -3.86
N ALA A 115 -11.20 -16.81 -3.02
CA ALA A 115 -10.31 -15.78 -2.52
C ALA A 115 -9.48 -15.20 -3.68
N ASP A 116 -9.61 -13.91 -3.98
CA ASP A 116 -8.85 -13.27 -5.04
C ASP A 116 -7.58 -12.60 -4.51
N ALA A 117 -6.44 -13.25 -4.70
CA ALA A 117 -5.12 -12.75 -4.36
C ALA A 117 -4.26 -12.46 -5.61
N ASP A 118 -4.84 -12.23 -6.78
CA ASP A 118 -4.10 -12.05 -8.04
C ASP A 118 -3.48 -10.65 -8.17
N SER A 119 -4.32 -9.61 -8.07
CA SER A 119 -3.91 -8.23 -8.28
C SER A 119 -3.06 -7.70 -7.13
N GLY A 120 -1.96 -7.01 -7.46
CA GLY A 120 -1.20 -6.23 -6.50
C GLY A 120 -1.88 -4.89 -6.23
N ASP A 121 -3.15 -4.87 -5.82
CA ASP A 121 -3.90 -3.65 -5.52
C ASP A 121 -3.76 -3.31 -4.02
N PRO A 122 -3.15 -2.17 -3.64
CA PRO A 122 -2.73 -1.87 -2.26
C PRO A 122 -3.85 -1.31 -1.37
N LEU A 123 -5.02 -1.95 -1.39
CA LEU A 123 -6.20 -1.53 -0.62
C LEU A 123 -6.03 -1.64 0.90
N PHE A 124 -5.00 -2.35 1.39
CA PHE A 124 -4.68 -2.41 2.82
C PHE A 124 -4.38 -1.05 3.45
N LEU A 125 -4.05 -0.03 2.65
CA LEU A 125 -3.79 1.35 3.10
C LEU A 125 -5.06 2.21 3.18
N GLU A 126 -6.22 1.73 2.70
CA GLU A 126 -7.46 2.50 2.78
C GLU A 126 -7.87 2.86 4.22
N PRO A 127 -7.83 1.93 5.22
CA PRO A 127 -8.16 2.27 6.59
C PRO A 127 -7.28 3.37 7.18
N TYR A 128 -6.00 3.42 6.80
CA TYR A 128 -5.10 4.50 7.20
C TYR A 128 -5.63 5.86 6.71
N TRP A 129 -6.04 5.96 5.45
CA TRP A 129 -6.55 7.23 4.91
C TRP A 129 -7.92 7.62 5.45
N GLN A 130 -8.79 6.67 5.77
CA GLN A 130 -10.06 6.93 6.45
C GLN A 130 -9.83 7.55 7.83
N GLN A 131 -8.84 7.06 8.60
CA GLN A 131 -8.47 7.65 9.88
C GLN A 131 -7.87 9.07 9.77
N HIS A 132 -7.34 9.41 8.58
CA HIS A 132 -6.72 10.71 8.30
C HIS A 132 -7.56 11.60 7.38
N ALA A 133 -8.87 11.34 7.24
CA ALA A 133 -9.73 11.97 6.24
C ALA A 133 -9.65 13.51 6.23
N ALA A 134 -9.76 14.17 7.39
CA ALA A 134 -9.70 15.63 7.47
C ALA A 134 -8.33 16.21 7.05
N LEU A 135 -7.24 15.46 7.25
CA LEU A 135 -5.89 15.88 6.91
C LEU A 135 -5.56 15.66 5.44
N SER A 136 -6.18 14.65 4.80
CA SER A 136 -5.91 14.21 3.44
C SER A 136 -6.92 14.70 2.41
N ALA A 137 -8.11 15.15 2.83
CA ALA A 137 -9.12 15.71 1.93
C ALA A 137 -8.61 16.95 1.19
N VAL A 138 -9.07 17.12 -0.05
CA VAL A 138 -8.74 18.25 -0.92
C VAL A 138 -10.00 18.75 -1.62
N VAL A 139 -10.23 20.06 -1.56
CA VAL A 139 -11.27 20.73 -2.35
C VAL A 139 -10.64 21.30 -3.62
N VAL A 140 -11.17 20.92 -4.78
CA VAL A 140 -10.67 21.36 -6.08
C VAL A 140 -11.66 22.36 -6.68
N SER A 141 -11.28 23.64 -6.74
CA SER A 141 -12.13 24.67 -7.37
C SER A 141 -12.33 24.39 -8.86
N GLY A 142 -13.49 24.73 -9.43
CA GLY A 142 -13.77 24.54 -10.86
C GLY A 142 -12.82 25.26 -11.83
N TRP A 143 -12.04 26.24 -11.35
CA TRP A 143 -10.99 26.93 -12.13
C TRP A 143 -9.57 26.50 -11.75
N HIS A 144 -9.39 25.41 -11.00
CA HIS A 144 -8.07 24.94 -10.59
C HIS A 144 -7.23 24.57 -11.81
N ARG A 145 -6.15 25.32 -12.06
CA ARG A 145 -5.11 25.00 -13.05
C ARG A 145 -5.64 24.55 -14.42
N MET A 146 -6.65 25.25 -14.97
CA MET A 146 -7.18 24.99 -16.33
C MET A 146 -6.14 25.12 -17.45
N SER A 147 -4.99 25.75 -17.19
CA SER A 147 -3.91 25.92 -18.17
C SER A 147 -3.05 24.67 -18.33
N TYR A 148 -2.55 24.43 -19.55
CA TYR A 148 -1.46 23.49 -19.79
C TYR A 148 -0.13 23.88 -19.12
N ARG A 149 0.03 25.16 -18.73
CA ARG A 149 1.28 25.66 -18.13
C ARG A 149 1.28 25.50 -16.62
N THR A 150 2.46 25.21 -16.07
CA THR A 150 2.72 25.18 -14.63
C THR A 150 3.67 26.27 -14.18
N ASN A 151 3.84 26.39 -12.87
CA ASN A 151 4.86 27.21 -12.26
C ASN A 151 6.27 26.62 -12.41
N GLY A 152 6.39 25.30 -12.58
CA GLY A 152 7.63 24.65 -13.01
C GLY A 152 7.67 24.44 -14.52
N ASP A 153 8.87 24.25 -15.04
CA ASP A 153 9.08 23.76 -16.41
C ASP A 153 8.57 22.31 -16.55
N ASN A 154 8.37 21.84 -17.78
CA ASN A 154 8.08 20.44 -18.07
C ASN A 154 6.84 19.84 -17.36
N PHE A 155 5.80 20.65 -17.11
CA PHE A 155 4.53 20.19 -16.54
C PHE A 155 4.67 19.58 -15.13
N ILE A 156 5.60 20.06 -14.30
CA ILE A 156 5.73 19.61 -12.91
C ILE A 156 5.27 20.70 -11.92
N SER A 157 4.59 20.28 -10.86
CA SER A 157 4.35 21.11 -9.68
C SER A 157 5.62 21.17 -8.83
N LEU A 158 6.26 22.35 -8.77
CA LEU A 158 7.46 22.56 -7.95
C LEU A 158 7.23 22.21 -6.47
N GLN A 159 6.02 22.49 -5.96
CA GLN A 159 5.67 22.12 -4.59
C GLN A 159 5.65 20.61 -4.39
N LEU A 160 5.11 19.85 -5.34
CA LEU A 160 5.13 18.39 -5.25
C LEU A 160 6.55 17.86 -5.36
N GLU A 161 7.35 18.38 -6.28
CA GLU A 161 8.77 18.01 -6.40
C GLU A 161 9.53 18.21 -5.08
N THR A 162 9.42 19.41 -4.48
CA THR A 162 10.05 19.71 -3.19
C THR A 162 9.60 18.73 -2.11
N HIS A 163 8.31 18.39 -2.04
CA HIS A 163 7.82 17.47 -1.02
C HIS A 163 8.22 16.02 -1.29
N LEU A 164 8.40 15.60 -2.54
CA LEU A 164 8.96 14.27 -2.83
C LEU A 164 10.42 14.17 -2.38
N ARG A 165 11.22 15.24 -2.52
CA ARG A 165 12.60 15.29 -2.00
C ARG A 165 12.61 15.19 -0.47
N LEU A 166 11.79 16.00 0.21
CA LEU A 166 11.64 15.96 1.66
C LEU A 166 11.15 14.59 2.15
N LEU A 167 10.26 13.93 1.40
CA LEU A 167 9.81 12.58 1.71
C LEU A 167 10.97 11.59 1.69
N HIS A 168 11.77 11.59 0.62
CA HIS A 168 12.93 10.69 0.51
C HIS A 168 13.99 10.96 1.56
N GLU A 169 14.24 12.23 1.90
CA GLU A 169 15.11 12.63 3.00
C GLU A 169 14.59 12.12 4.35
N ALA A 170 13.31 12.34 4.66
CA ALA A 170 12.71 11.94 5.93
C ALA A 170 12.66 10.41 6.12
N VAL A 171 12.43 9.66 5.03
CA VAL A 171 12.43 8.20 5.02
C VAL A 171 13.86 7.63 4.98
N GLY A 172 14.78 8.31 4.30
CA GLY A 172 16.15 7.86 4.10
C GLY A 172 16.27 6.68 3.14
N ASN A 173 15.33 6.54 2.18
CA ASN A 173 15.33 5.45 1.20
C ASN A 173 15.98 5.81 -0.15
N ALA A 174 16.18 7.09 -0.47
CA ALA A 174 16.83 7.48 -1.73
C ALA A 174 17.56 8.83 -1.61
N VAL A 175 18.69 8.95 -2.31
CA VAL A 175 19.43 10.21 -2.48
C VAL A 175 18.88 10.94 -3.70
N THR A 176 18.26 12.10 -3.47
CA THR A 176 17.69 12.93 -4.55
C THR A 176 18.50 14.20 -4.83
N ASP A 177 19.40 14.59 -3.93
CA ASP A 177 20.23 15.79 -4.07
C ASP A 177 21.11 15.71 -5.32
N GLY A 178 21.21 16.83 -6.03
CA GLY A 178 21.95 16.90 -7.29
C GLY A 178 21.33 16.14 -8.46
N LYS A 179 20.13 15.53 -8.31
CA LYS A 179 19.41 14.79 -9.35
C LYS A 179 18.14 15.50 -9.79
N PHE A 180 17.72 15.27 -11.02
CA PHE A 180 16.46 15.75 -11.59
C PHE A 180 15.28 14.85 -11.20
N ILE A 181 14.07 15.41 -11.15
CA ILE A 181 12.83 14.65 -10.94
C ILE A 181 11.88 14.88 -12.11
N VAL A 182 11.25 13.80 -12.58
CA VAL A 182 10.24 13.82 -13.65
C VAL A 182 9.01 13.05 -13.21
N PHE A 183 7.82 13.53 -13.57
CA PHE A 183 6.54 12.87 -13.24
C PHE A 183 6.00 12.09 -14.44
N GLY A 184 5.37 10.96 -14.16
CA GLY A 184 4.62 10.18 -15.14
C GLY A 184 3.30 9.67 -14.59
N SER A 185 2.41 9.30 -15.51
CA SER A 185 1.09 8.71 -15.25
C SER A 185 1.23 7.27 -14.73
N GLY A 186 1.80 7.15 -13.54
CA GLY A 186 2.31 5.91 -12.95
C GLY A 186 3.72 5.57 -13.46
N SER A 187 4.43 4.71 -12.72
CA SER A 187 5.73 4.18 -13.14
C SER A 187 5.66 3.46 -14.48
N THR A 188 4.51 2.89 -14.83
CA THR A 188 4.23 2.28 -16.14
C THR A 188 4.54 3.22 -17.31
N GLN A 189 4.17 4.50 -17.24
CA GLN A 189 4.51 5.44 -18.33
C GLN A 189 6.01 5.72 -18.35
N LEU A 190 6.63 5.82 -17.17
CA LEU A 190 8.04 6.15 -17.01
C LEU A 190 8.95 5.05 -17.54
N PHE A 191 8.64 3.77 -17.36
CA PHE A 191 9.47 2.66 -17.85
C PHE A 191 9.68 2.75 -19.36
N ASN A 192 8.59 2.83 -20.13
CA ASN A 192 8.64 3.03 -21.57
C ASN A 192 9.38 4.31 -21.98
N ALA A 193 9.07 5.42 -21.30
CA ALA A 193 9.70 6.71 -21.59
C ALA A 193 11.22 6.66 -21.33
N LEU A 194 11.66 5.93 -20.30
CA LEU A 194 13.06 5.72 -19.97
C LEU A 194 13.76 4.84 -21.00
N ILE A 195 13.19 3.68 -21.35
CA ILE A 195 13.76 2.82 -22.41
C ILE A 195 14.00 3.65 -23.67
N ARG A 196 12.97 4.38 -24.14
CA ARG A 196 13.10 5.22 -25.35
C ARG A 196 14.16 6.31 -25.22
N SER A 197 14.34 6.88 -24.03
CA SER A 197 15.30 7.96 -23.76
C SER A 197 16.74 7.46 -23.65
N LEU A 198 16.91 6.20 -23.22
CA LEU A 198 18.20 5.52 -23.10
C LEU A 198 18.66 4.90 -24.42
N SER A 199 17.73 4.63 -25.33
CA SER A 199 18.04 4.13 -26.66
C SER A 199 18.71 5.18 -27.57
N PRO A 200 19.54 4.75 -28.54
CA PRO A 200 20.12 5.62 -29.55
C PRO A 200 19.08 6.42 -30.36
N ASP A 201 19.50 7.57 -30.85
CA ASP A 201 18.70 8.36 -31.79
C ASP A 201 18.86 7.81 -33.21
N ASN A 202 17.80 7.84 -34.02
CA ASN A 202 17.74 7.21 -35.36
C ASN A 202 18.79 7.76 -36.37
N ASP A 203 19.44 8.88 -36.08
CA ASP A 203 20.38 9.56 -36.99
C ASP A 203 21.84 9.08 -36.87
N SER A 204 22.18 8.20 -35.93
CA SER A 204 23.54 7.66 -35.85
C SER A 204 23.72 6.44 -36.75
N SER A 205 24.65 6.52 -37.70
CA SER A 205 25.04 5.46 -38.64
C SER A 205 25.69 4.21 -38.00
N SER A 206 25.65 4.07 -36.66
CA SER A 206 26.08 2.90 -35.90
C SER A 206 24.85 2.25 -35.25
N SER A 207 24.24 1.31 -35.96
CA SER A 207 23.03 0.59 -35.60
C SER A 207 23.25 -0.46 -34.51
N SER A 208 23.45 -0.06 -33.25
CA SER A 208 23.31 -0.99 -32.13
C SER A 208 22.00 -0.73 -31.41
N LEU A 209 21.04 -1.61 -31.65
CA LEU A 209 19.76 -1.69 -30.94
C LEU A 209 20.00 -1.81 -29.42
N SER A 210 19.11 -1.23 -28.62
CA SER A 210 19.20 -1.40 -27.15
C SER A 210 18.50 -2.69 -26.73
N ASN A 211 19.21 -3.53 -26.01
CA ASN A 211 18.73 -4.84 -25.56
C ASN A 211 18.13 -4.66 -24.16
N VAL A 212 16.81 -4.71 -24.08
CA VAL A 212 16.09 -4.56 -22.80
C VAL A 212 15.95 -5.93 -22.14
N VAL A 213 16.38 -6.03 -20.89
CA VAL A 213 16.49 -7.31 -20.17
C VAL A 213 16.08 -7.16 -18.70
N ALA A 214 15.72 -8.28 -18.06
CA ALA A 214 15.50 -8.35 -16.62
C ALA A 214 15.86 -9.73 -16.06
N SER A 215 16.19 -9.82 -14.77
CA SER A 215 16.46 -11.09 -14.10
C SER A 215 15.18 -11.79 -13.66
N ALA A 216 14.94 -13.01 -14.10
CA ALA A 216 13.80 -13.80 -13.61
C ALA A 216 13.95 -14.18 -12.12
N PRO A 217 12.82 -14.27 -11.39
CA PRO A 217 11.50 -13.79 -11.77
C PRO A 217 11.43 -12.25 -11.75
N TYR A 218 10.77 -11.63 -12.74
CA TYR A 218 10.64 -10.17 -12.85
C TYR A 218 9.19 -9.74 -13.12
N TYR A 219 8.91 -8.43 -12.98
CA TYR A 219 7.58 -7.88 -13.24
C TYR A 219 7.17 -8.03 -14.72
N PRO A 220 6.10 -8.78 -15.06
CA PRO A 220 5.79 -9.15 -16.45
C PRO A 220 5.54 -7.97 -17.40
N MET A 221 5.20 -6.78 -16.86
CA MET A 221 4.96 -5.60 -17.69
C MET A 221 6.22 -5.09 -18.38
N TYR A 222 7.43 -5.37 -17.89
CA TYR A 222 8.66 -4.95 -18.58
C TYR A 222 8.71 -5.58 -19.97
N LYS A 223 8.54 -6.90 -20.05
CA LYS A 223 8.45 -7.63 -21.32
C LYS A 223 7.26 -7.16 -22.16
N ALA A 224 6.06 -7.18 -21.57
CA ALA A 224 4.84 -6.88 -22.33
C ALA A 224 4.83 -5.47 -22.90
N GLN A 225 5.31 -4.47 -22.15
CA GLN A 225 5.38 -3.09 -22.60
C GLN A 225 6.49 -2.86 -23.61
N THR A 226 7.66 -3.46 -23.41
CA THR A 226 8.78 -3.36 -24.36
C THR A 226 8.38 -3.98 -25.70
N ALA A 227 7.81 -5.19 -25.69
CA ALA A 227 7.34 -5.89 -26.88
C ALA A 227 6.19 -5.14 -27.59
N LEU A 228 5.35 -4.42 -26.85
CA LEU A 228 4.27 -3.61 -27.44
C LEU A 228 4.80 -2.45 -28.29
N LEU A 229 5.98 -1.95 -27.98
CA LEU A 229 6.59 -0.76 -28.58
C LEU A 229 7.93 -1.04 -29.23
N ASP A 230 8.18 -2.32 -29.50
CA ASP A 230 9.35 -2.85 -30.15
C ASP A 230 9.58 -2.18 -31.52
N GLY A 231 10.84 -1.91 -31.85
CA GLY A 231 11.18 -1.01 -32.94
C GLY A 231 12.65 -1.04 -33.33
N ARG A 232 13.11 0.03 -33.99
CA ARG A 232 14.51 0.12 -34.44
C ARG A 232 15.46 0.55 -33.33
N GLU A 233 14.92 1.06 -32.23
CA GLU A 233 15.69 1.71 -31.17
C GLU A 233 15.95 0.82 -29.95
N PHE A 234 15.02 -0.11 -29.66
CA PHE A 234 15.16 -1.13 -28.62
C PHE A 234 14.32 -2.36 -28.93
N GLU A 235 14.71 -3.50 -28.37
CA GLU A 235 13.95 -4.76 -28.38
C GLU A 235 14.02 -5.45 -27.00
N TRP A 236 13.12 -6.40 -26.76
CA TRP A 236 13.15 -7.24 -25.56
C TRP A 236 14.03 -8.49 -25.78
N GLU A 237 15.16 -8.56 -25.10
CA GLU A 237 16.16 -9.61 -25.27
C GLU A 237 16.17 -10.67 -24.15
N GLY A 238 15.07 -10.77 -23.39
CA GLY A 238 14.88 -11.85 -22.44
C GLY A 238 15.66 -11.69 -21.13
N LEU A 239 16.19 -12.80 -20.63
CA LEU A 239 16.73 -12.91 -19.29
C LEU A 239 18.18 -12.45 -19.23
N THR A 240 18.52 -11.69 -18.19
CA THR A 240 19.92 -11.30 -17.94
C THR A 240 20.86 -12.51 -17.81
N SER A 241 20.36 -13.67 -17.37
CA SER A 241 21.16 -14.91 -17.25
C SER A 241 21.68 -15.42 -18.59
N ASP A 242 20.94 -15.21 -19.66
CA ASP A 242 21.30 -15.72 -20.99
C ASP A 242 22.49 -14.93 -21.55
N TRP A 243 22.57 -13.66 -21.16
CA TRP A 243 23.65 -12.74 -21.51
C TRP A 243 24.85 -12.83 -20.57
N ALA A 244 24.62 -13.04 -19.27
CA ALA A 244 25.68 -13.18 -18.28
C ALA A 244 26.48 -14.49 -18.47
N ASN A 245 25.82 -15.55 -18.94
CA ASN A 245 26.42 -16.88 -19.13
C ASN A 245 26.91 -17.13 -20.57
N ALA A 246 26.76 -16.17 -21.48
CA ALA A 246 27.21 -16.33 -22.85
C ALA A 246 28.74 -16.50 -22.92
N SER A 247 29.21 -17.58 -23.55
CA SER A 247 30.63 -17.94 -23.69
C SER A 247 31.47 -16.87 -24.41
N SER A 248 30.81 -16.04 -25.21
CA SER A 248 31.34 -14.79 -25.73
C SER A 248 30.89 -13.66 -24.83
N SER A 249 31.82 -12.96 -24.18
CA SER A 249 31.51 -11.67 -23.56
C SER A 249 30.76 -10.81 -24.59
N PRO A 250 29.64 -10.16 -24.20
CA PRO A 250 28.97 -9.22 -25.09
C PRO A 250 30.01 -8.25 -25.66
N SER A 251 29.89 -7.96 -26.95
CA SER A 251 30.76 -6.95 -27.57
C SER A 251 30.73 -5.69 -26.71
N PRO A 252 31.84 -4.94 -26.55
CA PRO A 252 31.82 -3.62 -25.91
C PRO A 252 30.81 -2.64 -26.54
N SER A 253 30.28 -2.97 -27.72
CA SER A 253 29.23 -2.24 -28.44
C SER A 253 27.79 -2.69 -28.15
N THR A 254 27.58 -3.72 -27.31
CA THR A 254 26.24 -4.21 -26.98
C THR A 254 25.63 -3.32 -25.90
N ASN A 255 24.61 -2.54 -26.24
CA ASN A 255 23.92 -1.66 -25.31
C ASN A 255 22.82 -2.44 -24.57
N PHE A 256 22.94 -2.59 -23.26
CA PHE A 256 21.91 -3.19 -22.42
C PHE A 256 21.17 -2.14 -21.59
N ILE A 257 19.86 -2.28 -21.53
CA ILE A 257 19.01 -1.58 -20.56
C ILE A 257 18.45 -2.64 -19.62
N GLU A 258 18.93 -2.66 -18.38
CA GLU A 258 18.55 -3.66 -17.38
C GLU A 258 17.50 -3.10 -16.42
N PHE A 259 16.36 -3.77 -16.31
CA PHE A 259 15.41 -3.51 -15.22
C PHE A 259 15.84 -4.23 -13.94
N VAL A 260 16.06 -3.45 -12.89
CA VAL A 260 16.36 -3.98 -11.54
C VAL A 260 15.26 -3.55 -10.58
N THR A 261 14.37 -4.47 -10.24
CA THR A 261 13.31 -4.23 -9.24
C THR A 261 13.84 -4.56 -7.85
N SER A 262 13.84 -3.60 -6.92
CA SER A 262 14.38 -3.80 -5.58
C SER A 262 13.58 -3.00 -4.54
N PRO A 263 12.79 -3.64 -3.66
CA PRO A 263 12.49 -5.07 -3.58
C PRO A 263 11.79 -5.61 -4.82
N ASN A 264 12.12 -6.85 -5.19
CA ASN A 264 11.67 -7.48 -6.42
C ASN A 264 10.19 -7.88 -6.38
N ASN A 265 9.56 -7.88 -7.56
CA ASN A 265 8.25 -8.48 -7.79
C ASN A 265 8.46 -9.76 -8.60
N PRO A 266 8.24 -10.96 -8.02
CA PRO A 266 7.28 -11.23 -6.94
C PRO A 266 7.87 -11.45 -5.54
N ASP A 267 9.15 -11.75 -5.40
CA ASP A 267 9.69 -12.39 -4.18
C ASP A 267 10.10 -11.44 -3.05
N GLY A 268 10.08 -10.12 -3.26
CA GLY A 268 10.46 -9.12 -2.26
C GLY A 268 11.96 -9.07 -1.94
N THR A 269 12.81 -9.73 -2.73
CA THR A 269 14.26 -9.69 -2.51
C THR A 269 14.86 -8.36 -2.97
N LEU A 270 15.85 -7.85 -2.23
CA LEU A 270 16.62 -6.69 -2.67
C LEU A 270 17.59 -7.13 -3.79
N LYS A 271 17.37 -6.66 -5.01
CA LYS A 271 18.19 -6.98 -6.19
C LYS A 271 19.23 -5.90 -6.46
N ARG A 272 20.25 -6.29 -7.20
CA ARG A 272 21.32 -5.46 -7.79
C ARG A 272 21.44 -5.82 -9.27
N PRO A 273 21.98 -4.94 -10.11
CA PRO A 273 22.26 -5.26 -11.49
C PRO A 273 23.21 -6.45 -11.59
N VAL A 274 23.03 -7.27 -12.62
CA VAL A 274 23.85 -8.47 -12.86
C VAL A 274 24.66 -8.39 -14.15
N LEU A 275 24.34 -7.47 -15.07
CA LEU A 275 25.10 -7.28 -16.31
C LEU A 275 26.13 -6.14 -16.15
N PRO A 276 27.43 -6.44 -16.23
CA PRO A 276 28.45 -5.39 -16.17
C PRO A 276 28.32 -4.40 -17.33
N GLY A 277 28.31 -3.10 -17.02
CA GLY A 277 28.23 -2.03 -18.01
C GLY A 277 26.84 -1.77 -18.60
N SER A 278 25.79 -2.43 -18.08
CA SER A 278 24.41 -2.12 -18.46
C SER A 278 24.00 -0.72 -17.97
N THR A 279 23.10 -0.08 -18.70
CA THR A 279 22.35 1.06 -18.16
C THR A 279 21.18 0.53 -17.36
N VAL A 280 21.07 0.92 -16.09
CA VAL A 280 20.12 0.29 -15.16
C VAL A 280 18.95 1.21 -14.85
N ILE A 281 17.73 0.69 -14.98
CA ILE A 281 16.52 1.32 -14.45
C ILE A 281 16.17 0.64 -13.13
N HIS A 282 16.39 1.33 -12.01
CA HIS A 282 16.03 0.80 -10.69
C HIS A 282 14.55 1.08 -10.40
N ASP A 283 13.73 0.03 -10.42
CA ASP A 283 12.33 0.11 -10.00
C ASP A 283 12.23 -0.10 -8.48
N HIS A 284 11.99 1.01 -7.79
CA HIS A 284 11.84 1.10 -6.34
C HIS A 284 10.38 1.27 -5.92
N ALA A 285 9.42 0.74 -6.69
CA ALA A 285 8.00 0.76 -6.31
C ALA A 285 7.75 0.25 -4.88
N TYR A 286 8.50 -0.78 -4.44
CA TYR A 286 8.36 -1.37 -3.10
C TYR A 286 9.45 -0.94 -2.11
N TYR A 287 10.33 0.03 -2.43
CA TYR A 287 11.44 0.41 -1.55
C TYR A 287 11.00 1.40 -0.46
N TRP A 288 10.05 0.95 0.34
CA TRP A 288 9.44 1.67 1.44
C TRP A 288 9.44 0.78 2.69
N PRO A 289 9.50 1.37 3.90
CA PRO A 289 9.43 0.62 5.15
C PRO A 289 8.16 -0.24 5.29
N HIS A 290 7.12 -0.04 4.48
CA HIS A 290 5.99 -0.97 4.37
C HIS A 290 6.45 -2.39 4.08
N TYR A 291 7.29 -2.53 3.05
CA TYR A 291 7.51 -3.81 2.35
C TYR A 291 8.86 -4.44 2.64
N SER A 292 9.88 -3.62 2.90
CA SER A 292 11.23 -4.08 3.16
C SER A 292 11.93 -3.20 4.19
N ALA A 293 12.94 -3.78 4.84
CA ALA A 293 13.88 -2.96 5.58
C ALA A 293 14.54 -1.95 4.62
N ILE A 294 14.99 -0.83 5.14
CA ILE A 294 15.82 0.13 4.40
C ILE A 294 17.24 -0.01 4.93
N PRO A 295 18.12 -0.81 4.29
CA PRO A 295 19.50 -0.96 4.77
C PRO A 295 20.31 0.32 4.58
N ALA A 296 20.08 1.02 3.47
CA ALA A 296 20.74 2.26 3.09
C ALA A 296 19.88 3.03 2.07
N PRO A 297 20.04 4.36 1.93
CA PRO A 297 19.41 5.08 0.83
C PRO A 297 19.96 4.57 -0.52
N SER A 298 19.08 4.45 -1.52
CA SER A 298 19.48 4.17 -2.91
C SER A 298 20.10 5.41 -3.54
N GLU A 299 21.26 5.27 -4.19
CA GLU A 299 22.00 6.38 -4.84
C GLU A 299 22.21 6.14 -6.35
N GLU A 300 21.26 5.48 -7.00
CA GLU A 300 21.45 5.04 -8.38
C GLU A 300 21.20 6.16 -9.41
N ASP A 301 21.70 5.98 -10.64
CA ASP A 301 21.61 7.00 -11.70
C ASP A 301 20.17 7.22 -12.18
N ILE A 302 19.35 6.16 -12.18
CA ILE A 302 17.93 6.17 -12.56
C ILE A 302 17.14 5.36 -11.54
N MET A 303 16.31 6.04 -10.76
CA MET A 303 15.42 5.42 -9.78
C MET A 303 13.97 5.77 -10.08
N VAL A 304 13.07 4.79 -10.07
CA VAL A 304 11.65 4.97 -10.35
C VAL A 304 10.82 4.58 -9.15
N PHE A 305 9.87 5.45 -8.78
CA PHE A 305 8.96 5.25 -7.67
C PHE A 305 7.50 5.47 -8.13
N THR A 306 6.56 4.99 -7.33
CA THR A 306 5.12 5.14 -7.60
C THR A 306 4.32 5.43 -6.34
N ASP A 307 3.37 6.34 -6.46
CA ASP A 307 2.42 6.64 -5.40
C ASP A 307 1.50 5.44 -5.11
N SER A 308 1.27 4.58 -6.12
CA SER A 308 0.49 3.35 -5.97
C SER A 308 0.93 2.53 -4.76
N LYS A 309 2.24 2.38 -4.55
CA LYS A 309 2.82 1.53 -3.50
C LYS A 309 3.33 2.32 -2.31
N LEU A 310 3.45 3.64 -2.42
CA LEU A 310 3.71 4.49 -1.27
C LEU A 310 2.44 4.67 -0.42
N SER A 311 1.35 5.10 -1.06
CA SER A 311 0.16 5.58 -0.36
C SER A 311 -1.07 4.71 -0.60
N GLY A 312 -1.01 3.73 -1.50
CA GLY A 312 -2.19 2.94 -1.85
C GLY A 312 -3.04 3.53 -2.98
N HIS A 313 -2.74 4.74 -3.44
CA HIS A 313 -3.53 5.45 -4.45
C HIS A 313 -3.19 5.00 -5.88
N ALA A 314 -3.40 3.72 -6.17
CA ALA A 314 -3.05 3.12 -7.46
C ALA A 314 -3.78 3.75 -8.65
N SER A 315 -5.01 4.26 -8.44
CA SER A 315 -5.84 4.91 -9.45
C SER A 315 -5.45 6.37 -9.73
N SER A 316 -4.69 7.03 -8.83
CA SER A 316 -4.17 8.38 -9.09
C SER A 316 -3.23 8.42 -10.30
N ARG A 317 -2.68 7.25 -10.69
CA ARG A 317 -1.71 7.08 -11.78
C ARG A 317 -0.58 8.10 -11.64
N PHE A 318 0.14 8.07 -10.52
CA PHE A 318 1.28 8.96 -10.31
C PHE A 318 2.55 8.16 -9.99
N GLY A 319 3.60 8.42 -10.76
CA GLY A 319 4.95 7.95 -10.47
C GLY A 319 5.95 9.05 -10.76
N TRP A 320 7.15 8.88 -10.22
CA TRP A 320 8.25 9.81 -10.48
C TRP A 320 9.56 9.04 -10.71
N ALA A 321 10.41 9.62 -11.54
CA ALA A 321 11.76 9.15 -11.77
C ALA A 321 12.76 10.19 -11.24
N VAL A 322 13.79 9.72 -10.55
CA VAL A 322 14.95 10.50 -10.10
C VAL A 322 16.10 10.17 -11.05
N ILE A 323 16.60 11.18 -11.76
CA ILE A 323 17.55 11.02 -12.88
C ILE A 323 18.80 11.85 -12.61
N LYS A 324 19.96 11.23 -12.69
CA LYS A 324 21.24 11.93 -12.53
C LYS A 324 21.70 12.63 -13.83
N ASP A 325 21.62 11.95 -14.96
CA ASP A 325 22.09 12.48 -16.24
C ASP A 325 21.11 13.51 -16.85
N GLU A 326 21.62 14.71 -17.16
CA GLU A 326 20.81 15.78 -17.73
C GLU A 326 20.33 15.46 -19.16
N GLY A 327 21.11 14.74 -19.95
CA GLY A 327 20.74 14.31 -21.30
C GLY A 327 19.52 13.39 -21.29
N VAL A 328 19.55 12.36 -20.43
CA VAL A 328 18.43 11.45 -20.18
C VAL A 328 17.22 12.23 -19.67
N TYR A 329 17.40 13.15 -18.71
CA TYR A 329 16.32 14.01 -18.21
C TYR A 329 15.65 14.81 -19.34
N ARG A 330 16.42 15.43 -20.23
CA ARG A 330 15.89 16.21 -21.36
C ARG A 330 15.13 15.33 -22.35
N LYS A 331 15.67 14.15 -22.70
CA LYS A 331 15.00 13.18 -23.58
C LYS A 331 13.69 12.67 -22.96
N LEU A 332 13.70 12.38 -21.67
CA LEU A 332 12.54 11.90 -20.93
C LEU A 332 11.40 12.95 -20.89
N ASN A 333 11.74 14.21 -20.62
CA ASN A 333 10.75 15.30 -20.67
C ASN A 333 10.21 15.53 -22.08
N ARG A 334 11.05 15.39 -23.11
CA ARG A 334 10.60 15.47 -24.51
C ARG A 334 9.59 14.37 -24.81
N TYR A 335 9.86 13.14 -24.40
CA TYR A 335 8.93 12.02 -24.54
C TYR A 335 7.59 12.32 -23.86
N LEU A 336 7.60 12.69 -22.58
CA LEU A 336 6.38 12.89 -21.80
C LEU A 336 5.55 14.08 -22.29
N LYS A 337 6.20 15.13 -22.80
CA LYS A 337 5.53 16.23 -23.48
C LYS A 337 4.75 15.75 -24.71
N LEU A 338 5.35 14.87 -25.52
CA LEU A 338 4.73 14.34 -26.73
C LEU A 338 3.67 13.27 -26.42
N ASN A 339 3.89 12.47 -25.38
CA ASN A 339 3.00 11.36 -25.04
C ASN A 339 1.69 11.82 -24.40
N SER A 340 1.75 12.79 -23.46
CA SER A 340 0.55 13.17 -22.70
C SER A 340 0.51 14.64 -22.27
N MET A 341 1.49 15.48 -22.67
CA MET A 341 1.67 16.83 -22.12
C MET A 341 1.77 16.83 -20.57
N GLY A 342 2.48 15.84 -20.02
CA GLY A 342 2.66 15.66 -18.58
C GLY A 342 1.53 14.89 -17.90
N VAL A 343 1.41 15.05 -16.58
CA VAL A 343 0.45 14.34 -15.72
C VAL A 343 -0.74 15.24 -15.35
N SER A 344 -1.91 14.69 -15.00
CA SER A 344 -3.05 15.49 -14.54
C SER A 344 -2.67 16.43 -13.37
N ARG A 345 -3.18 17.66 -13.40
CA ARG A 345 -2.97 18.65 -12.31
C ARG A 345 -3.70 18.23 -11.04
N ASP A 346 -4.86 17.61 -11.20
CA ASP A 346 -5.68 17.12 -10.09
C ASP A 346 -4.96 15.97 -9.37
N THR A 347 -4.35 15.05 -10.13
CA THR A 347 -3.47 14.02 -9.60
C THR A 347 -2.32 14.65 -8.79
N GLN A 348 -1.59 15.61 -9.37
CA GLN A 348 -0.46 16.23 -8.65
C GLN A 348 -0.89 16.96 -7.38
N LEU A 349 -2.05 17.63 -7.40
CA LEU A 349 -2.59 18.29 -6.22
C LEU A 349 -2.97 17.27 -5.14
N ARG A 350 -3.68 16.19 -5.50
CA ARG A 350 -4.06 15.12 -4.57
C ARG A 350 -2.82 14.46 -3.96
N VAL A 351 -1.84 14.09 -4.78
CA VAL A 351 -0.59 13.47 -4.29
C VAL A 351 0.19 14.43 -3.40
N LEU A 352 0.26 15.72 -3.72
CA LEU A 352 0.90 16.72 -2.85
C LEU A 352 0.26 16.75 -1.46
N LYS A 353 -1.08 16.68 -1.39
CA LYS A 353 -1.80 16.66 -0.12
C LYS A 353 -1.47 15.39 0.67
N LEU A 354 -1.46 14.23 0.03
CA LEU A 354 -1.12 12.94 0.66
C LEU A 354 0.32 12.92 1.17
N VAL A 355 1.29 13.31 0.34
CA VAL A 355 2.71 13.36 0.70
C VAL A 355 2.95 14.30 1.89
N LYS A 356 2.26 15.45 1.95
CA LYS A 356 2.32 16.35 3.12
C LYS A 356 1.87 15.68 4.41
N VAL A 357 0.78 14.89 4.36
CA VAL A 357 0.30 14.12 5.52
C VAL A 357 1.34 13.09 5.93
N ILE A 358 1.90 12.34 4.96
CA ILE A 358 2.94 11.33 5.23
C ILE A 358 4.14 11.98 5.94
N ILE A 359 4.72 13.03 5.38
CA ILE A 359 5.87 13.73 5.97
C ILE A 359 5.55 14.25 7.38
N ALA A 360 4.35 14.78 7.59
CA ALA A 360 3.96 15.28 8.91
C ALA A 360 3.92 14.18 9.99
N LYS A 361 3.70 12.93 9.58
CA LYS A 361 3.51 11.73 10.42
C LYS A 361 4.73 10.79 10.49
N VAL A 362 5.72 10.93 9.60
CA VAL A 362 6.97 10.14 9.61
C VAL A 362 7.57 10.10 11.01
N LYS A 363 7.81 8.87 11.52
CA LYS A 363 8.40 8.59 12.84
C LYS A 363 7.63 9.21 14.02
N LYS A 364 6.31 9.39 13.88
CA LYS A 364 5.40 9.86 14.93
C LYS A 364 4.23 8.89 15.11
N GLN A 365 3.31 9.24 16.01
CA GLN A 365 2.03 8.54 16.13
C GLN A 365 1.28 8.63 14.79
N ASP A 366 0.66 7.51 14.41
CA ASP A 366 -0.05 7.31 13.14
C ASP A 366 0.87 7.46 11.90
N ASP A 367 2.11 6.98 12.00
CA ASP A 367 3.01 6.86 10.85
C ASP A 367 2.51 5.79 9.87
N ILE A 368 2.30 6.15 8.60
CA ILE A 368 1.88 5.22 7.55
C ILE A 368 2.85 4.04 7.40
N PHE A 369 4.13 4.27 7.65
CA PHE A 369 5.16 3.24 7.52
C PHE A 369 5.11 2.21 8.65
N ASP A 370 4.79 2.65 9.87
CA ASP A 370 4.58 1.76 11.01
C ASP A 370 3.26 0.99 10.86
N PHE A 371 2.18 1.66 10.42
CA PHE A 371 0.91 1.03 10.06
C PHE A 371 1.14 -0.06 9.00
N GLY A 372 1.78 0.30 7.88
CA GLY A 372 1.99 -0.62 6.78
C GLY A 372 2.90 -1.81 7.14
N TYR A 373 3.98 -1.57 7.88
CA TYR A 373 4.84 -2.64 8.38
C TYR A 373 4.07 -3.58 9.30
N THR A 374 3.36 -3.05 10.29
CA THR A 374 2.61 -3.86 11.26
C THR A 374 1.58 -4.74 10.56
N THR A 375 0.75 -4.16 9.69
CA THR A 375 -0.26 -4.92 8.95
C THR A 375 0.34 -6.01 8.08
N LEU A 376 1.41 -5.72 7.32
CA LEU A 376 2.00 -6.70 6.41
C LEU A 376 2.83 -7.77 7.11
N SER A 377 3.49 -7.44 8.23
CA SER A 377 4.11 -8.45 9.09
C SER A 377 3.07 -9.36 9.74
N GLU A 378 1.95 -8.78 10.17
CA GLU A 378 0.66 -9.41 10.51
C GLU A 378 0.32 -10.58 9.57
N ARG A 379 0.03 -10.17 8.34
CA ARG A 379 -0.42 -11.01 7.23
C ARG A 379 0.63 -12.03 6.81
N TRP A 380 1.90 -11.63 6.71
CA TRP A 380 3.01 -12.50 6.36
C TRP A 380 3.20 -13.62 7.40
N SER A 381 3.15 -13.29 8.69
CA SER A 381 3.32 -14.27 9.78
C SER A 381 2.20 -15.31 9.77
N LYS A 382 0.94 -14.88 9.62
CA LYS A 382 -0.22 -15.79 9.52
C LYS A 382 -0.08 -16.74 8.32
N LEU A 383 0.20 -16.22 7.13
CA LEU A 383 0.35 -17.05 5.92
C LEU A 383 1.53 -18.03 6.07
N ASN A 384 2.68 -17.56 6.56
CA ASN A 384 3.86 -18.39 6.75
C ASN A 384 3.60 -19.52 7.74
N LYS A 385 2.87 -19.26 8.82
CA LYS A 385 2.48 -20.28 9.79
C LYS A 385 1.61 -21.38 9.17
N ILE A 386 0.61 -21.02 8.36
CA ILE A 386 -0.28 -21.98 7.69
C ILE A 386 0.50 -22.82 6.67
N LEU A 387 1.31 -22.18 5.82
CA LEU A 387 2.04 -22.91 4.79
C LEU A 387 3.16 -23.77 5.36
N SER A 388 3.79 -23.36 6.47
CA SER A 388 4.82 -24.14 7.14
C SER A 388 4.30 -25.40 7.85
N SER A 389 2.98 -25.54 8.05
CA SER A 389 2.40 -26.79 8.58
C SER A 389 2.14 -27.85 7.51
N SER A 390 2.43 -27.56 6.23
CA SER A 390 2.34 -28.50 5.12
C SER A 390 3.70 -28.69 4.45
N THR A 391 3.93 -29.87 3.87
CA THR A 391 5.07 -30.12 2.96
C THR A 391 4.71 -29.90 1.49
N ARG A 392 3.44 -29.58 1.18
CA ARG A 392 2.94 -29.37 -0.18
C ARG A 392 3.37 -28.04 -0.78
N PHE A 393 3.55 -27.02 0.07
CA PHE A 393 3.86 -25.66 -0.36
C PHE A 393 5.11 -25.13 0.32
N SER A 394 5.85 -24.27 -0.38
CA SER A 394 6.90 -23.44 0.23
C SER A 394 6.73 -21.98 -0.13
N LEU A 395 7.21 -21.10 0.76
CA LEU A 395 7.27 -19.65 0.56
C LEU A 395 8.70 -19.19 0.30
N GLN A 396 8.85 -18.00 -0.26
CA GLN A 396 10.15 -17.35 -0.36
C GLN A 396 10.81 -17.17 1.01
N LYS A 397 12.14 -17.31 1.04
CA LYS A 397 12.95 -17.13 2.25
C LYS A 397 13.48 -15.70 2.29
N LEU A 398 13.00 -14.91 3.25
CA LEU A 398 13.46 -13.56 3.51
C LEU A 398 14.04 -13.50 4.94
N PRO A 399 15.30 -13.11 5.14
CA PRO A 399 15.87 -12.98 6.48
C PRO A 399 15.45 -11.64 7.13
N PRO A 400 15.41 -11.57 8.47
CA PRO A 400 15.35 -10.29 9.18
C PRO A 400 16.53 -9.39 8.79
N GLN A 401 16.28 -8.09 8.68
CA GLN A 401 17.30 -7.11 8.26
C GLN A 401 17.23 -5.86 9.13
N TYR A 402 18.39 -5.22 9.31
CA TYR A 402 18.45 -3.89 9.93
C TYR A 402 17.77 -2.86 9.01
N CYS A 403 16.87 -2.06 9.59
CA CYS A 403 16.17 -0.99 8.90
C CYS A 403 16.59 0.35 9.52
N SER A 404 17.23 1.21 8.72
CA SER A 404 17.66 2.56 9.13
C SER A 404 16.47 3.45 9.49
N TYR A 405 15.31 3.26 8.85
CA TYR A 405 14.10 4.02 9.14
C TYR A 405 13.59 3.77 10.58
N PHE A 406 13.45 2.49 10.96
CA PHE A 406 12.98 2.09 12.29
C PHE A 406 14.11 1.98 13.34
N ASN A 407 15.36 2.10 12.91
CA ASN A 407 16.56 1.91 13.74
C ASN A 407 16.56 0.59 14.54
N LYS A 408 16.13 -0.50 13.90
CA LYS A 408 16.11 -1.85 14.49
C LYS A 408 16.19 -2.94 13.43
N ILE A 409 16.58 -4.14 13.85
CA ILE A 409 16.34 -5.35 13.05
C ILE A 409 14.84 -5.63 13.08
N ARG A 410 14.28 -5.92 11.91
CA ARG A 410 12.85 -6.22 11.74
C ARG A 410 12.66 -7.46 10.89
N ASP A 411 11.55 -8.14 11.10
CA ASP A 411 11.14 -9.27 10.29
C ASP A 411 10.65 -8.81 8.89
N PRO A 412 10.58 -9.72 7.91
CA PRO A 412 10.03 -9.41 6.59
C PRO A 412 8.55 -9.00 6.63
N SER A 413 8.17 -8.15 5.68
CA SER A 413 6.78 -7.69 5.49
C SER A 413 6.45 -7.53 3.98
N PRO A 414 6.72 -8.55 3.13
CA PRO A 414 6.67 -8.39 1.68
C PRO A 414 5.25 -8.09 1.17
N ALA A 415 5.15 -7.43 0.02
CA ALA A 415 3.87 -7.15 -0.63
C ALA A 415 3.17 -8.43 -1.16
N PHE A 416 3.93 -9.50 -1.38
CA PHE A 416 3.45 -10.73 -2.00
C PHE A 416 3.99 -11.98 -1.30
N GLY A 417 3.21 -13.04 -1.29
CA GLY A 417 3.68 -14.41 -1.08
C GLY A 417 4.05 -15.04 -2.41
N TRP A 418 5.28 -15.50 -2.55
CA TRP A 418 5.76 -16.24 -3.73
C TRP A 418 5.79 -17.72 -3.38
N VAL A 419 4.69 -18.40 -3.69
CA VAL A 419 4.42 -19.78 -3.30
C VAL A 419 4.91 -20.73 -4.39
N LYS A 420 5.55 -21.81 -3.98
CA LYS A 420 5.88 -22.95 -4.83
C LYS A 420 5.09 -24.18 -4.39
N CYS A 421 4.51 -24.90 -5.34
CA CYS A 421 3.97 -26.24 -5.11
C CYS A 421 5.09 -27.29 -5.24
N GLU A 422 5.33 -28.02 -4.15
CA GLU A 422 6.48 -28.94 -4.02
C GLU A 422 6.18 -30.37 -4.47
N ARG A 423 4.91 -30.80 -4.41
CA ARG A 423 4.53 -32.16 -4.82
C ARG A 423 4.63 -32.33 -6.33
N GLU A 424 5.09 -33.51 -6.78
CA GLU A 424 5.37 -33.74 -8.20
C GLU A 424 4.09 -33.64 -9.05
N GLU A 425 2.94 -34.04 -8.51
CA GLU A 425 1.61 -33.95 -9.13
C GLU A 425 1.08 -32.51 -9.28
N ASP A 426 1.50 -31.57 -8.42
CA ASP A 426 1.07 -30.17 -8.43
C ASP A 426 1.91 -29.35 -9.43
N ARG A 427 1.91 -29.76 -10.71
CA ARG A 427 2.73 -29.14 -11.76
C ARG A 427 2.33 -27.71 -12.11
N ASP A 428 1.04 -27.40 -12.00
CA ASP A 428 0.49 -26.06 -12.20
C ASP A 428 -0.09 -25.56 -10.89
N CYS A 429 0.71 -24.78 -10.17
CA CYS A 429 0.37 -24.32 -8.83
C CYS A 429 -0.81 -23.34 -8.83
N ALA A 430 -0.93 -22.50 -9.86
CA ALA A 430 -2.06 -21.60 -10.00
C ALA A 430 -3.37 -22.39 -10.22
N ALA A 431 -3.34 -23.45 -11.03
CA ALA A 431 -4.49 -24.32 -11.22
C ALA A 431 -4.85 -25.13 -9.96
N VAL A 432 -3.84 -25.57 -9.19
CA VAL A 432 -4.05 -26.24 -7.90
C VAL A 432 -4.76 -25.31 -6.90
N LEU A 433 -4.27 -24.08 -6.76
CA LEU A 433 -4.90 -23.09 -5.89
C LEU A 433 -6.31 -22.70 -6.37
N LEU A 434 -6.51 -22.57 -7.69
CA LEU A 434 -7.83 -22.25 -8.24
C LEU A 434 -8.87 -23.33 -7.90
N LYS A 435 -8.50 -24.62 -7.97
CA LYS A 435 -9.37 -25.74 -7.55
C LYS A 435 -9.71 -25.68 -6.05
N ALA A 436 -8.84 -25.09 -5.23
CA ALA A 436 -9.08 -24.85 -3.82
C ALA A 436 -9.81 -23.53 -3.53
N GLY A 437 -10.30 -22.84 -4.57
CA GLY A 437 -11.00 -21.56 -4.42
C GLY A 437 -10.07 -20.39 -4.10
N ILE A 438 -8.83 -20.41 -4.60
CA ILE A 438 -7.87 -19.31 -4.47
C ILE A 438 -7.40 -18.88 -5.86
N ILE A 439 -7.71 -17.65 -6.24
CA ILE A 439 -7.20 -17.02 -7.47
C ILE A 439 -5.84 -16.40 -7.14
N SER A 440 -4.83 -16.81 -7.90
CA SER A 440 -3.44 -16.39 -7.71
C SER A 440 -2.80 -16.07 -9.06
N ARG A 441 -1.70 -15.32 -9.06
CA ARG A 441 -1.03 -14.93 -10.30
C ARG A 441 0.03 -15.95 -10.70
N THR A 442 -0.22 -16.69 -11.78
CA THR A 442 0.68 -17.75 -12.28
C THR A 442 2.13 -17.30 -12.38
N GLY A 443 3.07 -18.16 -11.97
CA GLY A 443 4.50 -17.88 -12.05
C GLY A 443 5.07 -17.90 -13.46
N ILE A 444 4.33 -18.45 -14.43
CA ILE A 444 4.75 -18.53 -15.84
C ILE A 444 4.99 -17.14 -16.42
N ILE A 445 4.11 -16.16 -16.13
CA ILE A 445 4.24 -14.82 -16.71
C ILE A 445 5.43 -14.03 -16.15
N PHE A 446 6.00 -14.46 -15.02
CA PHE A 446 7.23 -13.91 -14.43
C PHE A 446 8.50 -14.57 -14.99
N GLU A 447 8.37 -15.46 -15.98
CA GLU A 447 9.45 -16.31 -16.51
C GLU A 447 10.15 -17.16 -15.44
N ALA A 448 9.38 -17.59 -14.44
CA ALA A 448 9.79 -18.65 -13.52
C ALA A 448 9.33 -20.01 -14.06
N GLY A 449 8.44 -20.71 -13.34
CA GLY A 449 7.83 -21.95 -13.79
C GLY A 449 6.41 -22.10 -13.28
N SER A 450 5.63 -23.02 -13.87
CA SER A 450 4.23 -23.28 -13.51
C SER A 450 4.04 -23.76 -12.07
N ARG A 451 5.10 -24.27 -11.44
CA ARG A 451 5.12 -24.64 -10.02
C ARG A 451 5.07 -23.44 -9.07
N TYR A 452 5.26 -22.22 -9.57
CA TYR A 452 5.18 -21.01 -8.76
C TYR A 452 3.89 -20.25 -9.01
N THR A 453 3.44 -19.53 -7.98
CA THR A 453 2.35 -18.57 -8.08
C THR A 453 2.53 -17.45 -7.06
N ARG A 454 2.04 -16.25 -7.38
CA ARG A 454 2.12 -15.07 -6.54
C ARG A 454 0.77 -14.77 -5.90
N LEU A 455 0.77 -14.55 -4.59
CA LEU A 455 -0.35 -14.14 -3.78
C LEU A 455 -0.17 -12.69 -3.33
N SER A 456 -1.18 -11.85 -3.52
CA SER A 456 -1.22 -10.48 -3.02
C SER A 456 -1.52 -10.45 -1.52
N LEU A 457 -0.65 -9.78 -0.75
CA LEU A 457 -0.84 -9.55 0.68
C LEU A 457 -1.31 -8.12 1.00
N ILE A 458 -1.55 -7.32 -0.05
CA ILE A 458 -1.77 -5.87 0.03
C ILE A 458 -3.20 -5.47 -0.29
N LYS A 459 -4.13 -6.42 -0.47
CA LYS A 459 -5.56 -6.12 -0.68
C LYS A 459 -6.28 -5.82 0.65
N THR A 460 -7.61 -5.85 0.65
CA THR A 460 -8.43 -5.57 1.84
C THR A 460 -8.23 -6.63 2.93
N GLU A 461 -8.72 -6.38 4.15
CA GLU A 461 -8.70 -7.42 5.20
C GLU A 461 -9.63 -8.58 4.85
N ASP A 462 -10.79 -8.33 4.23
CA ASP A 462 -11.70 -9.37 3.73
C ASP A 462 -11.00 -10.33 2.75
N ASP A 463 -10.21 -9.78 1.82
CA ASP A 463 -9.42 -10.58 0.88
C ASP A 463 -8.40 -11.46 1.61
N MET A 464 -7.75 -10.92 2.65
CA MET A 464 -6.75 -11.64 3.43
C MET A 464 -7.38 -12.73 4.29
N ASP A 465 -8.47 -12.45 4.98
CA ASP A 465 -9.17 -13.41 5.83
C ASP A 465 -9.67 -14.59 4.99
N LEU A 466 -10.28 -14.33 3.83
CA LEU A 466 -10.73 -15.37 2.93
C LEU A 466 -9.55 -16.18 2.37
N LEU A 467 -8.43 -15.52 2.02
CA LEU A 467 -7.22 -16.20 1.56
C LEU A 467 -6.67 -17.18 2.62
N LEU A 468 -6.53 -16.71 3.87
CA LEU A 468 -6.01 -17.52 4.97
C LEU A 468 -6.96 -18.70 5.27
N GLN A 469 -8.27 -18.46 5.32
CA GLN A 469 -9.28 -19.50 5.52
C GLN A 469 -9.21 -20.59 4.45
N ARG A 470 -9.04 -20.22 3.18
CA ARG A 470 -8.92 -21.20 2.08
C ARG A 470 -7.64 -22.01 2.18
N PHE A 471 -6.52 -21.40 2.58
CA PHE A 471 -5.28 -22.14 2.82
C PHE A 471 -5.35 -23.07 4.03
N GLU A 472 -5.96 -22.65 5.14
CA GLU A 472 -6.21 -23.52 6.29
C GLU A 472 -7.02 -24.75 5.89
N SER A 473 -8.10 -24.55 5.11
CA SER A 473 -8.90 -25.66 4.59
C SER A 473 -8.08 -26.57 3.66
N LEU A 474 -7.30 -25.99 2.74
CA LEU A 474 -6.48 -26.75 1.79
C LEU A 474 -5.39 -27.58 2.48
N VAL A 475 -4.72 -27.02 3.49
CA VAL A 475 -3.66 -27.71 4.25
C VAL A 475 -4.24 -28.76 5.19
N SER A 476 -5.36 -28.48 5.86
CA SER A 476 -5.99 -29.44 6.79
C SER A 476 -6.48 -30.72 6.10
N GLN A 477 -6.87 -30.64 4.81
CA GLN A 477 -7.25 -31.80 4.01
C GLN A 477 -6.08 -32.77 3.72
N GLU A 478 -4.84 -32.40 4.01
CA GLU A 478 -3.66 -33.27 3.81
C GLU A 478 -3.42 -34.22 4.98
N GLU A 479 -3.88 -33.88 6.20
CA GLU A 479 -3.66 -34.70 7.40
C GLU A 479 -4.26 -36.13 7.32
N PRO A 480 -5.46 -36.36 6.73
CA PRO A 480 -6.02 -37.71 6.62
C PRO A 480 -5.21 -38.60 5.66
N ALA A 481 -4.68 -38.05 4.57
CA ALA A 481 -3.95 -38.82 3.55
C ALA A 481 -2.61 -39.36 4.06
N VAL A 482 -1.94 -38.64 4.97
CA VAL A 482 -0.70 -39.09 5.61
C VAL A 482 -0.98 -40.21 6.63
N LEU A 483 -2.07 -40.12 7.39
CA LEU A 483 -2.47 -41.17 8.33
C LEU A 483 -2.96 -42.46 7.63
N GLU A 484 -3.61 -42.33 6.48
CA GLU A 484 -4.05 -43.49 5.69
C GLU A 484 -2.87 -44.21 5.01
N ALA A 485 -1.87 -43.45 4.52
CA ALA A 485 -0.63 -44.00 3.99
C ALA A 485 0.23 -44.71 5.06
N ILE A 486 0.24 -44.20 6.30
CA ILE A 486 0.93 -44.85 7.43
C ILE A 486 0.19 -46.11 7.91
N LYS A 487 -1.14 -46.20 7.74
CA LYS A 487 -1.91 -47.41 8.07
C LYS A 487 -1.79 -48.53 7.02
N LEU A 488 -1.21 -48.24 5.86
CA LEU A 488 -0.98 -49.19 4.76
C LEU A 488 0.46 -49.71 4.70
N ILE A 489 1.31 -49.31 5.65
CA ILE A 489 2.64 -49.88 5.94
C ILE A 489 2.52 -50.69 7.23
#